data_AF-A0A832MGM5-F1
#
_entry.id   AF-A0A832MGM5-F1
#
_cell.length_a   1.000
_cell.length_b   1.000
_cell.length_c   1.000
_cell.angle_alpha   90.00
_cell.angle_beta   90.00
_cell.angle_gamma   90.00
#
_symmetry.space_group_name_H-M   'P 1'
#
loop_
_entity.id
_entity.type
_entity.pdbx_description
1 polymer ?
#
loop_
_entity_poly.entity_id
_entity_poly.type
_entity_poly.pdbx_seq_one_letter_code
_entity_poly.pdbx_strand_id
1 'polypeptide(L)'
;MDSHLIRQKALQFLSGPIQIDLRAELEVMKERAAAQRKKEDLLWRELCGLTATHGSVVHAEEFMAMYDERLAFHRLPANKEERTRVIFNALKDAKVPRFREEKSENLSSNYDRVKGMGGPEEATKVMLSLKGKKQKIKWIRQFDGVGEKYSRDIWMDIYDPDFHDSIALDTRVKNFAKLIGLNATRSVDLEKQLLDFARECNLSGWELDRLIFNFGELILQKLKYQDAVLNNQSLNASRP
;
A
#
# COMPACT_ATOMS: atom_id res chain seq x y z
N MET A 1 -6.06 -13.14 25.60
CA MET A 1 -6.29 -14.10 24.50
C MET A 1 -4.93 -14.63 24.09
N ASP A 2 -4.74 -15.94 24.01
CA ASP A 2 -3.45 -16.55 23.69
C ASP A 2 -3.07 -16.24 22.23
N SER A 3 -1.93 -15.58 22.02
CA SER A 3 -1.41 -15.25 20.69
C SER A 3 -1.21 -16.48 19.81
N HIS A 4 -0.94 -17.64 20.40
CA HIS A 4 -0.83 -18.90 19.67
C HIS A 4 -2.17 -19.31 19.04
N LEU A 5 -3.27 -19.21 19.81
CA LEU A 5 -4.62 -19.49 19.33
C LEU A 5 -5.05 -18.52 18.21
N ILE A 6 -4.74 -17.23 18.36
CA ILE A 6 -5.05 -16.22 17.35
C ILE A 6 -4.29 -16.51 16.05
N ARG A 7 -3.00 -16.85 16.15
CA ARG A 7 -2.19 -17.21 14.99
C ARG A 7 -2.76 -18.43 14.27
N GLN A 8 -3.14 -19.49 15.00
CA GLN A 8 -3.76 -20.67 14.40
C GLN A 8 -5.07 -20.34 13.67
N LYS A 9 -5.91 -19.48 14.25
CA LYS A 9 -7.15 -19.01 13.60
C LYS A 9 -6.87 -18.19 12.35
N ALA A 10 -5.86 -17.32 12.40
CA ALA A 10 -5.44 -16.55 11.24
C ALA A 10 -4.94 -17.47 10.11
N LEU A 11 -4.14 -18.49 10.43
CA LEU A 11 -3.73 -19.52 9.48
C LEU A 11 -4.94 -20.24 8.87
N GLN A 12 -5.88 -20.69 9.70
CA GLN A 12 -7.06 -21.41 9.22
C GLN A 12 -7.96 -20.53 8.34
N PHE A 13 -8.14 -19.26 8.71
CA PHE A 13 -8.96 -18.32 7.95
C PHE A 13 -8.30 -17.98 6.60
N LEU A 14 -7.01 -17.62 6.63
CA LEU A 14 -6.29 -17.20 5.44
C LEU A 14 -5.92 -18.35 4.52
N SER A 15 -5.94 -19.61 5.00
CA SER A 15 -5.67 -20.82 4.19
C SER A 15 -6.94 -21.63 3.88
N GLY A 16 -8.12 -21.19 4.33
CA GLY A 16 -9.37 -21.94 4.28
C GLY A 16 -10.27 -21.57 3.08
N PRO A 17 -11.50 -22.11 2.97
CA PRO A 17 -12.36 -21.91 1.79
C PRO A 17 -12.80 -20.45 1.52
N ILE A 18 -12.85 -19.61 2.56
CA ILE A 18 -13.11 -18.15 2.45
C ILE A 18 -11.97 -17.45 1.66
N GLN A 19 -10.82 -18.10 1.54
CA GLN A 19 -9.71 -17.68 0.69
C GLN A 19 -10.09 -17.69 -0.80
N ILE A 20 -11.17 -18.37 -1.24
CA ILE A 20 -11.57 -18.38 -2.67
C ILE A 20 -12.00 -16.98 -3.11
N ASP A 21 -12.91 -16.34 -2.37
CA ASP A 21 -13.40 -14.99 -2.71
C ASP A 21 -12.27 -13.96 -2.55
N LEU A 22 -11.45 -14.09 -1.49
CA LEU A 22 -10.31 -13.21 -1.27
C LEU A 22 -9.20 -13.41 -2.33
N ARG A 23 -9.00 -14.62 -2.84
CA ARG A 23 -8.06 -14.88 -3.95
C ARG A 23 -8.57 -14.29 -5.25
N ALA A 24 -9.87 -14.39 -5.53
CA ALA A 24 -10.44 -13.72 -6.70
C ALA A 24 -10.23 -12.20 -6.64
N GLU A 25 -10.46 -11.59 -5.48
CA GLU A 25 -10.15 -10.16 -5.26
C GLU A 25 -8.66 -9.85 -5.42
N LEU A 26 -7.76 -10.71 -4.93
CA LEU A 26 -6.31 -10.55 -5.13
C LEU A 26 -5.93 -10.62 -6.61
N GLU A 27 -6.50 -11.52 -7.40
CA GLU A 27 -6.25 -11.58 -8.84
C GLU A 27 -6.73 -10.31 -9.55
N VAL A 28 -7.91 -9.80 -9.19
CA VAL A 28 -8.41 -8.51 -9.71
C VAL A 28 -7.44 -7.37 -9.35
N MET A 29 -6.91 -7.35 -8.12
CA MET A 29 -5.90 -6.35 -7.71
C MET A 29 -4.59 -6.48 -8.50
N LYS A 30 -4.12 -7.71 -8.74
CA LYS A 30 -2.91 -7.97 -9.56
C LYS A 30 -3.11 -7.51 -11.00
N GLU A 31 -4.27 -7.80 -11.59
CA GLU A 31 -4.61 -7.36 -12.94
C GLU A 31 -4.65 -5.83 -13.05
N ARG A 32 -5.27 -5.14 -12.08
CA ARG A 32 -5.29 -3.67 -12.01
C ARG A 32 -3.89 -3.10 -11.89
N ALA A 33 -3.06 -3.64 -11.00
CA ALA A 33 -1.67 -3.23 -10.82
C ALA A 33 -0.82 -3.46 -12.08
N ALA A 34 -1.01 -4.61 -12.75
CA ALA A 34 -0.35 -4.92 -14.01
C ALA A 34 -0.81 -4.01 -15.16
N ALA A 35 -2.09 -3.61 -15.18
CA ALA A 35 -2.60 -2.64 -16.14
C ALA A 35 -2.04 -1.24 -15.88
N GLN A 36 -1.94 -0.83 -14.62
CA GLN A 36 -1.31 0.42 -14.20
C GLN A 36 0.16 0.48 -14.66
N ARG A 37 0.92 -0.61 -14.51
CA ARG A 37 2.32 -0.71 -14.93
C ARG A 37 2.55 -0.43 -16.43
N LYS A 38 1.51 -0.55 -17.26
CA LYS A 38 1.58 -0.30 -18.72
C LYS A 38 1.39 1.17 -19.10
N LYS A 39 1.05 2.05 -18.16
CA LYS A 39 0.84 3.48 -18.42
C LYS A 39 2.18 4.16 -18.73
N GLU A 40 2.21 4.98 -19.79
CA GLU A 40 3.42 5.68 -20.20
C GLU A 40 3.84 6.75 -19.17
N ASP A 41 2.86 7.34 -18.49
CA ASP A 41 3.03 8.31 -17.41
C ASP A 41 3.04 7.68 -16.01
N LEU A 42 3.29 6.37 -15.91
CA LEU A 42 3.19 5.59 -14.67
C LEU A 42 3.86 6.29 -13.47
N LEU A 43 5.13 6.69 -13.60
CA LEU A 43 5.84 7.31 -12.48
C LEU A 43 5.09 8.54 -11.96
N TRP A 44 4.59 9.39 -12.86
CA TRP A 44 3.86 10.58 -12.48
C TRP A 44 2.53 10.24 -11.80
N ARG A 45 1.81 9.23 -12.31
CA ARG A 45 0.60 8.69 -11.65
C ARG A 45 0.87 8.19 -10.24
N GLU A 46 1.95 7.43 -10.04
CA GLU A 46 2.34 6.92 -8.71
C GLU A 46 2.71 8.05 -7.75
N LEU A 47 3.38 9.10 -8.22
CA LEU A 47 3.68 10.28 -7.41
C LEU A 47 2.39 11.02 -7.00
N CYS A 48 1.42 11.16 -7.91
CA CYS A 48 0.11 11.70 -7.57
C CYS A 48 -0.63 10.82 -6.55
N GLY A 49 -0.61 9.49 -6.72
CA GLY A 49 -1.22 8.53 -5.80
C GLY A 49 -0.60 8.57 -4.40
N LEU A 50 0.73 8.69 -4.32
CA LEU A 50 1.44 8.92 -3.06
C LEU A 50 0.99 10.23 -2.43
N THR A 51 0.94 11.32 -3.19
CA THR A 51 0.48 12.62 -2.70
C THR A 51 -0.95 12.51 -2.13
N ALA A 52 -1.83 11.77 -2.80
CA ALA A 52 -3.19 11.50 -2.34
C ALA A 52 -3.21 10.78 -0.98
N THR A 53 -2.42 9.72 -0.85
CA THR A 53 -2.46 8.78 0.29
C THR A 53 -1.52 9.13 1.45
N HIS A 54 -0.61 10.09 1.27
CA HIS A 54 0.37 10.43 2.29
C HIS A 54 -0.32 10.88 3.59
N GLY A 55 -0.15 10.10 4.66
CA GLY A 55 -0.68 10.39 6.00
C GLY A 55 -2.17 10.05 6.21
N SER A 56 -2.92 9.78 5.13
CA SER A 56 -4.29 9.27 5.15
C SER A 56 -4.70 8.86 3.73
N VAL A 57 -5.38 7.72 3.60
CA VAL A 57 -6.02 7.30 2.33
C VAL A 57 -7.40 7.94 2.14
N VAL A 58 -7.94 8.58 3.17
CA VAL A 58 -9.25 9.25 3.12
C VAL A 58 -9.22 10.35 2.06
N HIS A 59 -10.16 10.26 1.14
CA HIS A 59 -10.32 11.10 -0.04
C HIS A 59 -9.21 11.02 -1.10
N ALA A 60 -8.42 9.94 -1.10
CA ALA A 60 -7.41 9.74 -2.12
C ALA A 60 -8.03 9.50 -3.51
N GLU A 61 -9.17 8.80 -3.57
CA GLU A 61 -9.89 8.53 -4.82
C GLU A 61 -10.42 9.81 -5.46
N GLU A 62 -11.00 10.73 -4.67
CA GLU A 62 -11.51 12.01 -5.13
C GLU A 62 -10.38 12.89 -5.68
N PHE A 63 -9.19 12.83 -5.09
CA PHE A 63 -8.01 13.52 -5.62
C PHE A 63 -7.56 12.89 -6.95
N MET A 64 -7.47 11.56 -7.00
CA MET A 64 -7.04 10.85 -8.22
C MET A 64 -8.08 10.91 -9.35
N ALA A 65 -9.36 11.10 -9.04
CA ALA A 65 -10.41 11.32 -10.04
C ALA A 65 -10.19 12.60 -10.86
N MET A 66 -9.48 13.60 -10.30
CA MET A 66 -9.10 14.82 -11.02
C MET A 66 -7.83 14.66 -11.87
N TYR A 67 -7.28 13.44 -11.97
CA TYR A 67 -5.98 13.25 -12.61
C TYR A 67 -5.94 13.75 -14.04
N ASP A 68 -6.79 13.22 -14.93
CA ASP A 68 -6.70 13.52 -16.36
C ASP A 68 -7.05 15.00 -16.67
N GLU A 69 -7.88 15.62 -15.84
CA GLU A 69 -8.33 17.01 -16.03
C GLU A 69 -7.36 18.05 -15.47
N ARG A 70 -6.71 17.76 -14.34
CA ARG A 70 -5.98 18.78 -13.55
C ARG A 70 -4.56 18.40 -13.16
N LEU A 71 -4.29 17.11 -12.95
CA LEU A 71 -3.01 16.66 -12.36
C LEU A 71 -2.09 15.99 -13.37
N ALA A 72 -2.60 15.59 -14.54
CA ALA A 72 -1.81 15.06 -15.62
C ALA A 72 -0.66 16.02 -15.95
N PHE A 73 0.53 15.47 -16.20
CA PHE A 73 1.76 16.26 -16.27
C PHE A 73 1.66 17.46 -17.23
N HIS A 74 1.06 17.27 -18.41
CA HIS A 74 0.89 18.31 -19.42
C HIS A 74 -0.16 19.38 -19.07
N ARG A 75 -0.99 19.16 -18.04
CA ARG A 75 -1.99 20.12 -17.55
C ARG A 75 -1.44 21.06 -16.50
N LEU A 76 -0.34 20.70 -15.85
CA LEU A 76 0.23 21.50 -14.79
C LEU A 76 1.06 22.67 -15.36
N PRO A 77 0.97 23.86 -14.73
CA PRO A 77 1.78 25.01 -15.09
C PRO A 77 3.29 24.71 -15.00
N ALA A 78 4.06 25.32 -15.90
CA ALA A 78 5.51 25.25 -15.85
C ALA A 78 6.08 26.08 -14.68
N ASN A 79 5.43 27.19 -14.32
CA ASN A 79 5.81 28.00 -13.16
C ASN A 79 5.51 27.23 -11.85
N LYS A 80 6.50 27.17 -10.96
CA LYS A 80 6.44 26.35 -9.74
C LYS A 80 5.39 26.85 -8.76
N GLU A 81 5.31 28.16 -8.53
CA GLU A 81 4.37 28.76 -7.59
C GLU A 81 2.92 28.53 -8.03
N GLU A 82 2.62 28.74 -9.31
CA GLU A 82 1.30 28.52 -9.88
C GLU A 82 0.92 27.03 -9.85
N ARG A 83 1.86 26.15 -10.21
CA ARG A 83 1.67 24.70 -10.13
C ARG A 83 1.37 24.23 -8.71
N THR A 84 2.14 24.71 -7.72
CA THR A 84 1.90 24.40 -6.31
C THR A 84 0.48 24.81 -5.91
N ARG A 85 0.02 25.99 -6.30
CA ARG A 85 -1.35 26.46 -6.03
C ARG A 85 -2.42 25.58 -6.70
N VAL A 86 -2.21 25.15 -7.94
CA VAL A 86 -3.15 24.24 -8.64
C VAL A 86 -3.27 22.90 -7.90
N ILE A 87 -2.14 22.31 -7.49
CA ILE A 87 -2.10 21.05 -6.75
C ILE A 87 -2.75 21.22 -5.37
N PHE A 88 -2.43 22.31 -4.66
CA PHE A 88 -3.02 22.61 -3.35
C PHE A 88 -4.55 22.73 -3.44
N ASN A 89 -5.06 23.44 -4.45
CA ASN A 89 -6.49 23.56 -4.67
C ASN A 89 -7.12 22.21 -5.00
N ALA A 90 -6.47 21.36 -5.81
CA ALA A 90 -6.98 20.00 -6.06
C ALA A 90 -7.05 19.17 -4.77
N LEU A 91 -6.03 19.22 -3.91
CA LEU A 91 -6.05 18.57 -2.60
C LEU A 91 -7.18 19.10 -1.70
N LYS A 92 -7.43 20.41 -1.74
CA LYS A 92 -8.50 21.07 -1.00
C LYS A 92 -9.88 20.66 -1.52
N ASP A 93 -10.08 20.64 -2.83
CA ASP A 93 -11.36 20.29 -3.49
C ASP A 93 -11.72 18.82 -3.22
N ALA A 94 -10.72 17.92 -3.27
CA ALA A 94 -10.86 16.54 -2.84
C ALA A 94 -11.01 16.38 -1.33
N LYS A 95 -10.85 17.44 -0.52
CA LYS A 95 -10.91 17.40 0.95
C LYS A 95 -9.85 16.53 1.62
N VAL A 96 -8.70 16.31 0.98
CA VAL A 96 -7.56 15.54 1.57
C VAL A 96 -7.17 16.15 2.92
N PRO A 97 -7.17 15.43 4.04
CA PRO A 97 -7.28 16.06 5.36
C PRO A 97 -5.98 16.64 5.96
N ARG A 98 -4.80 16.27 5.45
CA ARG A 98 -3.51 16.56 6.11
C ARG A 98 -2.44 17.00 5.13
N PHE A 99 -1.50 17.81 5.63
CA PHE A 99 -0.24 18.16 4.97
C PHE A 99 -0.41 18.73 3.55
N ARG A 100 -1.48 19.50 3.28
CA ARG A 100 -1.79 19.92 1.90
C ARG A 100 -0.67 20.80 1.32
N GLU A 101 -0.13 21.69 2.13
CA GLU A 101 0.97 22.60 1.80
C GLU A 101 2.20 21.79 1.41
N GLU A 102 2.70 20.95 2.31
CA GLU A 102 3.87 20.09 2.09
C GLU A 102 3.67 19.15 0.88
N LYS A 103 2.48 18.53 0.77
CA LYS A 103 2.11 17.65 -0.36
C LYS A 103 2.18 18.39 -1.69
N SER A 104 1.67 19.62 -1.75
CA SER A 104 1.70 20.43 -2.96
C SER A 104 3.11 20.86 -3.34
N GLU A 105 3.94 21.21 -2.36
CA GLU A 105 5.33 21.61 -2.59
C GLU A 105 6.19 20.43 -3.07
N ASN A 106 6.01 19.26 -2.44
CA ASN A 106 6.70 18.03 -2.81
C ASN A 106 6.32 17.61 -4.24
N LEU A 107 5.03 17.53 -4.57
CA LEU A 107 4.59 17.15 -5.91
C LEU A 107 5.01 18.18 -6.97
N SER A 108 4.98 19.47 -6.63
CA SER A 108 5.46 20.54 -7.52
C SER A 108 6.97 20.47 -7.77
N SER A 109 7.77 20.07 -6.78
CA SER A 109 9.22 19.87 -6.95
C SER A 109 9.52 18.59 -7.74
N ASN A 110 8.74 17.53 -7.52
CA ASN A 110 8.82 16.30 -8.31
C ASN A 110 8.50 16.53 -9.79
N TYR A 111 7.61 17.48 -10.12
CA TYR A 111 7.37 17.89 -11.51
C TYR A 111 8.66 18.34 -12.20
N ASP A 112 9.45 19.21 -11.56
CA ASP A 112 10.69 19.72 -12.14
C ASP A 112 11.72 18.60 -12.34
N ARG A 113 11.78 17.64 -11.40
CA ARG A 113 12.60 16.44 -11.51
C ARG A 113 12.19 15.57 -12.70
N VAL A 114 10.90 15.26 -12.83
CA VAL A 114 10.37 14.47 -13.96
C VAL A 114 10.59 15.21 -15.29
N LYS A 115 10.39 16.54 -15.32
CA LYS A 115 10.71 17.37 -16.49
C LYS A 115 12.18 17.26 -16.88
N GLY A 116 13.08 17.34 -15.91
CA GLY A 116 14.54 17.19 -16.12
C GLY A 116 14.96 15.81 -16.63
N MET A 117 14.13 14.78 -16.43
CA MET A 117 14.34 13.43 -16.96
C MET A 117 13.84 13.27 -18.42
N GLY A 118 13.31 14.32 -19.04
CA GLY A 118 12.70 14.24 -20.38
C GLY A 118 11.18 14.10 -20.36
N GLY A 119 10.54 14.26 -19.20
CA GLY A 119 9.10 14.12 -19.04
C GLY A 119 8.66 12.76 -18.50
N PRO A 120 7.34 12.56 -18.31
CA PRO A 120 6.79 11.41 -17.59
C PRO A 120 7.09 10.08 -18.29
N GLU A 121 7.10 10.04 -19.63
CA GLU A 121 7.37 8.82 -20.41
C GLU A 121 8.81 8.33 -20.20
N GLU A 122 9.80 9.22 -20.37
CA GLU A 122 11.21 8.89 -20.18
C GLU A 122 11.52 8.54 -18.73
N ALA A 123 10.91 9.26 -17.78
CA ALA A 123 11.07 8.95 -16.37
C ALA A 123 10.47 7.57 -16.00
N THR A 124 9.34 7.19 -16.58
CA THR A 124 8.75 5.84 -16.46
C THR A 124 9.65 4.78 -17.08
N LYS A 125 10.23 5.01 -18.27
CA LYS A 125 11.19 4.08 -18.89
C LYS A 125 12.39 3.84 -17.98
N VAL A 126 12.95 4.90 -17.39
CA VAL A 126 14.03 4.79 -16.40
C VAL A 126 13.58 3.96 -15.20
N MET A 127 12.43 4.29 -14.59
CA MET A 127 11.86 3.58 -13.44
C MET A 127 11.77 2.07 -13.70
N LEU A 128 11.20 1.67 -14.84
CA LEU A 128 10.98 0.27 -15.20
C LEU A 128 12.26 -0.48 -15.62
N SER A 129 13.32 0.25 -16.00
CA SER A 129 14.62 -0.35 -16.38
C SER A 129 15.47 -0.79 -15.17
N LEU A 130 15.17 -0.29 -13.98
CA LEU A 130 15.93 -0.58 -12.76
C LEU A 130 15.80 -2.07 -12.39
N LYS A 131 16.86 -2.64 -11.81
CA LYS A 131 16.90 -4.05 -11.41
C LYS A 131 17.12 -4.20 -9.91
N GLY A 132 16.26 -5.01 -9.29
CA GLY A 132 16.38 -5.38 -7.88
C GLY A 132 15.90 -4.29 -6.91
N LYS A 133 15.40 -4.74 -5.76
CA LYS A 133 14.79 -3.89 -4.73
C LYS A 133 15.68 -2.73 -4.29
N LYS A 134 16.98 -2.99 -4.07
CA LYS A 134 17.91 -1.97 -3.54
C LYS A 134 18.06 -0.78 -4.49
N GLN A 135 18.21 -1.02 -5.79
CA GLN A 135 18.34 0.04 -6.78
C GLN A 135 17.02 0.81 -6.94
N LYS A 136 15.91 0.06 -7.03
CA LYS A 136 14.54 0.59 -7.12
C LYS A 136 14.19 1.51 -5.94
N ILE A 137 14.41 1.05 -4.71
CA ILE A 137 14.21 1.83 -3.48
C ILE A 137 15.11 3.06 -3.48
N LYS A 138 16.42 2.91 -3.76
CA LYS A 138 17.36 4.03 -3.75
C LYS A 138 16.96 5.12 -4.75
N TRP A 139 16.47 4.73 -5.92
CA TRP A 139 16.08 5.66 -6.98
C TRP A 139 14.77 6.38 -6.64
N ILE A 140 13.72 5.65 -6.23
CA ILE A 140 12.41 6.26 -5.95
C ILE A 140 12.46 7.19 -4.72
N ARG A 141 13.35 6.91 -3.76
CA ARG A 141 13.58 7.76 -2.57
C ARG A 141 14.21 9.12 -2.88
N GLN A 142 14.56 9.40 -4.13
CA GLN A 142 15.02 10.72 -4.52
C GLN A 142 13.86 11.70 -4.79
N PHE A 143 12.63 11.20 -4.92
CA PHE A 143 11.45 12.03 -5.08
C PHE A 143 10.94 12.50 -3.72
N ASP A 144 10.51 13.75 -3.66
CA ASP A 144 10.05 14.39 -2.43
C ASP A 144 8.76 13.72 -1.94
N GLY A 145 8.69 13.47 -0.63
CA GLY A 145 7.60 12.73 0.00
C GLY A 145 7.75 11.19 -0.02
N VAL A 146 8.76 10.63 -0.71
CA VAL A 146 9.01 9.18 -0.76
C VAL A 146 9.92 8.72 0.38
N GLY A 147 9.30 8.42 1.53
CA GLY A 147 9.97 7.81 2.68
C GLY A 147 10.22 6.30 2.54
N GLU A 148 10.76 5.69 3.60
CA GLU A 148 11.07 4.25 3.66
C GLU A 148 9.85 3.36 3.36
N LYS A 149 8.68 3.70 3.92
CA LYS A 149 7.41 3.00 3.63
C LYS A 149 7.07 3.10 2.14
N TYR A 150 6.82 4.31 1.65
CA TYR A 150 6.34 4.53 0.28
C TYR A 150 7.32 4.08 -0.80
N SER A 151 8.61 4.00 -0.47
CA SER A 151 9.61 3.43 -1.36
C SER A 151 9.42 1.94 -1.66
N ARG A 152 8.59 1.23 -0.88
CA ARG A 152 8.10 -0.13 -1.18
C ARG A 152 6.73 -0.07 -1.84
N ASP A 153 5.80 0.71 -1.25
CA ASP A 153 4.40 0.79 -1.70
C ASP A 153 4.29 1.05 -3.19
N ILE A 154 5.05 2.02 -3.74
CA ILE A 154 5.02 2.37 -5.17
C ILE A 154 5.30 1.14 -6.07
N TRP A 155 6.29 0.32 -5.72
CA TRP A 155 6.61 -0.86 -6.53
C TRP A 155 5.61 -1.99 -6.32
N MET A 156 5.04 -2.07 -5.12
CA MET A 156 3.95 -3.00 -4.83
C MET A 156 2.66 -2.59 -5.54
N ASP A 157 2.36 -1.29 -5.69
CA ASP A 157 1.14 -0.77 -6.33
C ASP A 157 1.09 -1.11 -7.83
N ILE A 158 2.26 -1.30 -8.45
CA ILE A 158 2.40 -1.72 -9.84
C ILE A 158 2.71 -3.22 -10.01
N TYR A 159 2.60 -4.00 -8.93
CA TYR A 159 2.89 -5.44 -8.87
C TYR A 159 4.26 -5.81 -9.48
N ASP A 160 5.29 -5.03 -9.13
CA ASP A 160 6.64 -5.26 -9.60
C ASP A 160 7.21 -6.60 -9.08
N PRO A 161 7.79 -7.46 -9.94
CA PRO A 161 8.30 -8.78 -9.54
C PRO A 161 9.35 -8.75 -8.43
N ASP A 162 10.15 -7.69 -8.33
CA ASP A 162 11.15 -7.59 -7.27
C ASP A 162 10.50 -7.40 -5.89
N PHE A 163 9.20 -7.05 -5.83
CA PHE A 163 8.46 -6.73 -4.61
C PHE A 163 7.31 -7.70 -4.31
N HIS A 164 7.20 -8.82 -5.03
CA HIS A 164 6.21 -9.86 -4.71
C HIS A 164 6.40 -10.43 -3.29
N ASP A 165 7.65 -10.58 -2.86
CA ASP A 165 8.01 -10.94 -1.48
C ASP A 165 8.45 -9.72 -0.67
N SER A 166 7.57 -8.74 -0.56
CA SER A 166 7.75 -7.55 0.27
C SER A 166 6.46 -7.16 0.97
N ILE A 167 6.59 -6.55 2.14
CA ILE A 167 5.46 -6.08 2.95
C ILE A 167 5.71 -4.63 3.39
N ALA A 168 4.70 -3.78 3.24
CA ALA A 168 4.76 -2.40 3.68
C ALA A 168 4.40 -2.30 5.17
N LEU A 169 5.42 -2.14 6.04
CA LEU A 169 5.25 -2.12 7.49
C LEU A 169 4.62 -0.83 8.04
N ASP A 170 3.38 -0.57 7.65
CA ASP A 170 2.55 0.50 8.22
C ASP A 170 1.85 0.08 9.52
N THR A 171 1.10 1.01 10.12
CA THR A 171 0.44 0.78 11.40
C THR A 171 -0.56 -0.39 11.37
N ARG A 172 -1.25 -0.63 10.25
CA ARG A 172 -2.21 -1.74 10.12
C ARG A 172 -1.48 -3.08 10.11
N VAL A 173 -0.41 -3.19 9.33
CA VAL A 173 0.43 -4.39 9.28
C VAL A 173 1.07 -4.65 10.64
N LYS A 174 1.61 -3.63 11.31
CA LYS A 174 2.16 -3.75 12.67
C LYS A 174 1.13 -4.19 13.70
N ASN A 175 -0.09 -3.66 13.63
CA ASN A 175 -1.18 -4.05 14.52
C ASN A 175 -1.62 -5.49 14.27
N PHE A 176 -1.70 -5.91 13.00
CA PHE A 176 -1.96 -7.30 12.64
C PHE A 176 -0.88 -8.23 13.17
N ALA A 177 0.40 -7.90 12.94
CA ALA A 177 1.54 -8.68 13.42
C ALA A 177 1.50 -8.87 14.95
N LYS A 178 1.28 -7.79 15.71
CA LYS A 178 1.13 -7.85 17.16
C LYS A 178 -0.03 -8.75 17.58
N LEU A 179 -1.15 -8.69 16.86
CA LEU A 179 -2.33 -9.50 17.15
C LEU A 179 -2.04 -11.00 17.00
N ILE A 180 -1.33 -11.41 15.95
CA ILE A 180 -0.93 -12.81 15.73
C ILE A 180 0.33 -13.21 16.51
N GLY A 181 0.78 -12.37 17.45
CA GLY A 181 1.90 -12.67 18.35
C GLY A 181 3.29 -12.44 17.77
N LEU A 182 3.41 -11.81 16.59
CA LEU A 182 4.70 -11.45 16.02
C LEU A 182 5.20 -10.16 16.66
N ASN A 183 6.32 -10.27 17.37
CA ASN A 183 6.90 -9.18 18.15
C ASN A 183 8.39 -9.09 17.83
N ALA A 184 8.73 -8.31 16.81
CA ALA A 184 10.12 -7.96 16.50
C ALA A 184 10.35 -6.46 16.74
N THR A 185 11.49 -6.14 17.35
CA THR A 185 11.88 -4.75 17.64
C THR A 185 12.40 -4.03 16.40
N ARG A 186 12.99 -4.76 15.45
CA ARG A 186 13.52 -4.23 14.20
C ARG A 186 12.55 -4.52 13.05
N SER A 187 12.33 -3.52 12.20
CA SER A 187 11.45 -3.63 11.03
C SER A 187 11.84 -4.78 10.10
N VAL A 188 13.15 -5.01 9.86
CA VAL A 188 13.63 -6.10 8.99
C VAL A 188 13.25 -7.47 9.55
N ASP A 189 13.36 -7.64 10.87
CA ASP A 189 13.03 -8.91 11.53
C ASP A 189 11.52 -9.13 11.53
N LEU A 190 10.72 -8.05 11.68
CA LEU A 190 9.26 -8.11 11.59
C LEU A 190 8.79 -8.48 10.18
N GLU A 191 9.36 -7.88 9.14
CA GLU A 191 9.06 -8.22 7.75
C GLU A 191 9.36 -9.69 7.48
N LYS A 192 10.51 -10.20 7.95
CA LYS A 192 10.85 -11.62 7.83
C LYS A 192 9.81 -12.54 8.49
N GLN A 193 9.43 -12.24 9.73
CA GLN A 193 8.41 -13.03 10.45
C GLN A 193 7.06 -13.02 9.72
N LEU A 194 6.65 -11.87 9.16
CA LEU A 194 5.42 -11.76 8.38
C LEU A 194 5.50 -12.52 7.04
N LEU A 195 6.66 -12.52 6.38
CA LEU A 195 6.87 -13.32 5.17
C LEU A 195 6.83 -14.82 5.47
N ASP A 196 7.40 -15.25 6.59
CA ASP A 196 7.31 -16.65 7.03
C ASP A 196 5.84 -17.04 7.29
N PHE A 197 5.08 -16.17 7.95
CA PHE A 197 3.63 -16.34 8.14
C PHE A 197 2.84 -16.35 6.82
N ALA A 198 3.18 -15.49 5.86
CA ALA A 198 2.55 -15.48 4.54
C ALA A 198 2.72 -16.84 3.83
N ARG A 199 3.93 -17.42 3.88
CA ARG A 199 4.21 -18.74 3.31
C ARG A 199 3.41 -19.85 3.99
N GLU A 200 3.26 -19.79 5.30
CA GLU A 200 2.37 -20.72 6.03
C GLU A 200 0.91 -20.64 5.56
N CYS A 201 0.48 -19.48 5.03
CA CYS A 201 -0.84 -19.27 4.45
C CYS A 201 -0.93 -19.57 2.93
N ASN A 202 0.17 -20.03 2.31
CA ASN A 202 0.32 -20.14 0.86
C ASN A 202 0.04 -18.80 0.13
N LEU A 203 0.62 -17.73 0.66
CA LEU A 203 0.58 -16.37 0.13
C LEU A 203 2.01 -15.83 -0.05
N SER A 204 2.17 -14.96 -1.03
CA SER A 204 3.33 -14.06 -1.14
C SER A 204 3.23 -12.92 -0.11
N GLY A 205 4.35 -12.20 0.08
CA GLY A 205 4.37 -11.01 0.92
C GLY A 205 3.35 -9.95 0.46
N TRP A 206 3.30 -9.72 -0.86
CA TRP A 206 2.38 -8.77 -1.48
C TRP A 206 0.92 -9.13 -1.22
N GLU A 207 0.55 -10.40 -1.35
CA GLU A 207 -0.84 -10.83 -1.14
C GLU A 207 -1.25 -10.64 0.32
N LEU A 208 -0.39 -11.03 1.27
CA LEU A 208 -0.66 -10.78 2.69
C LEU A 208 -0.85 -9.29 2.99
N ASP A 209 0.02 -8.44 2.44
CA ASP A 209 -0.07 -6.99 2.59
C ASP A 209 -1.41 -6.44 2.05
N ARG A 210 -1.81 -6.83 0.83
CA ARG A 210 -3.08 -6.39 0.25
C ARG A 210 -4.30 -6.91 0.99
N LEU A 211 -4.25 -8.13 1.53
CA LEU A 211 -5.31 -8.65 2.37
C LEU A 211 -5.46 -7.85 3.68
N ILE A 212 -4.35 -7.55 4.35
CA ILE A 212 -4.38 -6.73 5.57
C ILE A 212 -4.87 -5.31 5.27
N PHE A 213 -4.42 -4.72 4.15
CA PHE A 213 -4.79 -3.36 3.77
C PHE A 213 -6.29 -3.24 3.49
N ASN A 214 -6.84 -4.13 2.65
CA ASN A 214 -8.21 -4.02 2.12
C ASN A 214 -9.24 -4.75 2.98
N PHE A 215 -8.85 -5.84 3.63
CA PHE A 215 -9.75 -6.73 4.38
C PHE A 215 -9.35 -6.87 5.85
N GLY A 216 -8.43 -6.03 6.35
CA GLY A 216 -7.96 -6.07 7.73
C GLY A 216 -9.08 -6.07 8.75
N GLU A 217 -10.09 -5.22 8.60
CA GLU A 217 -11.24 -5.20 9.52
C GLU A 217 -12.05 -6.49 9.49
N LEU A 218 -12.31 -7.04 8.30
CA LEU A 218 -13.00 -8.32 8.13
C LEU A 218 -12.21 -9.46 8.80
N ILE A 219 -10.90 -9.52 8.55
CA ILE A 219 -9.99 -10.49 9.18
C ILE A 219 -10.08 -10.37 10.70
N LEU A 220 -9.96 -9.14 11.23
CA LEU A 220 -10.04 -8.88 12.67
C LEU A 220 -11.38 -9.30 13.27
N GLN A 221 -12.49 -9.01 12.61
CA GLN A 221 -13.82 -9.42 13.08
C GLN A 221 -13.95 -10.94 13.12
N LYS A 222 -13.48 -11.64 12.08
CA LYS A 222 -13.53 -13.11 12.02
C LYS A 222 -12.69 -13.76 13.12
N LEU A 223 -11.49 -13.23 13.37
CA LEU A 223 -10.63 -13.71 14.45
C LEU A 223 -11.32 -13.58 15.82
N LYS A 224 -11.90 -12.40 16.11
CA LYS A 224 -12.62 -12.13 17.37
C LYS A 224 -13.93 -12.92 17.51
N TYR A 225 -14.68 -13.11 16.42
CA TYR A 225 -15.96 -13.82 16.45
C TYR A 225 -15.77 -15.31 16.75
N GLN A 226 -14.72 -15.93 16.19
CA GLN A 226 -14.38 -17.31 16.51
C GLN A 226 -13.98 -17.51 17.97
N ASP A 227 -13.50 -16.47 18.68
CA ASP A 227 -13.26 -16.55 20.13
C ASP A 227 -14.57 -16.59 20.93
N ALA A 228 -15.54 -15.76 20.57
CA ALA A 228 -16.82 -15.69 21.27
C ALA A 228 -17.61 -17.01 21.17
N VAL A 229 -17.60 -17.65 20.01
CA VAL A 229 -18.28 -18.94 19.78
C VAL A 229 -17.62 -20.07 20.57
N LEU A 230 -16.29 -20.16 20.57
CA LEU A 230 -15.57 -21.21 21.31
C LEU A 230 -15.67 -21.03 22.83
N ASN A 231 -15.63 -19.79 23.32
CA ASN A 231 -15.82 -19.53 24.75
C ASN A 231 -17.24 -19.91 25.21
N ASN A 232 -18.26 -19.64 24.40
CA ASN A 232 -19.64 -20.04 24.71
C ASN A 232 -19.86 -21.56 24.61
N GLN A 233 -19.20 -22.25 23.69
CA GLN A 233 -19.25 -23.72 23.61
C GLN A 233 -18.52 -24.38 24.79
N SER A 234 -17.40 -23.81 25.24
CA SER A 234 -16.65 -24.30 26.41
C SER A 234 -17.44 -24.12 27.71
N LEU A 235 -18.17 -22.99 27.85
CA LEU A 235 -19.06 -22.72 28.98
C LEU A 235 -20.29 -23.64 29.00
N ASN A 236 -20.83 -23.99 27.82
CA ASN A 236 -21.97 -24.91 27.71
C ASN A 236 -21.57 -26.38 27.89
N ALA A 237 -20.34 -26.77 27.53
CA ALA A 237 -19.80 -28.11 27.79
C ALA A 237 -19.37 -28.33 29.26
N SER A 238 -19.28 -27.26 30.05
CA SER A 238 -18.89 -27.29 31.48
C SER A 238 -20.09 -27.15 32.43
N ARG A 239 -21.32 -27.07 31.92
CA ARG A 239 -22.55 -27.15 32.72
C ARG A 239 -23.00 -28.62 32.75
N PRO A 240 -23.02 -29.27 33.94
CA PRO A 240 -23.54 -30.63 34.08
C PRO A 240 -25.03 -30.71 33.75
#